data_AF-A0A1Q7Q9H1-F1
#
_entry.id   AF-A0A1Q7Q9H1-F1
#
_cell.length_a   1.000
_cell.length_b   1.000
_cell.length_c   1.000
_cell.angle_alpha   90.00
_cell.angle_beta   90.00
_cell.angle_gamma   90.00
#
_symmetry.space_group_name_H-M   'P 1'
#
loop_
_entity.id
_entity.type
_entity.pdbx_description
1 polymer ?
#
loop_
_entity_poly.entity_id
_entity_poly.type
_entity_poly.pdbx_seq_one_letter_code
_entity_poly.pdbx_strand_id
1 'polypeptide(L)' 'MTVNGHKGYWISGSPHAFFFTDANGNFRDETLRLATNTLIFDDNGTIIRIEGDLTKAQALEIATSLS' A
#
# COMPACT_ATOMS: atom_id res chain seq x y z
N MET A 1 10.65 -0.42 4.55
CA MET A 1 11.01 1.02 4.73
C MET A 1 10.13 1.60 5.82
N THR A 2 10.30 2.88 6.16
CA THR A 2 9.48 3.57 7.16
C THR A 2 8.70 4.73 6.53
N VAL A 3 7.45 4.91 6.92
CA VAL A 3 6.55 6.00 6.52
C VAL A 3 5.97 6.61 7.80
N ASN A 4 6.31 7.86 8.13
CA ASN A 4 5.85 8.52 9.37
C ASN A 4 6.04 7.66 10.65
N GLY A 5 7.13 6.89 10.73
CA GLY A 5 7.41 5.98 11.85
C GLY A 5 6.82 4.57 11.69
N HIS A 6 5.93 4.35 10.75
CA HIS A 6 5.29 3.06 10.48
C HIS A 6 6.05 2.21 9.46
N LYS A 7 5.94 0.89 9.57
CA LYS A 7 6.56 -0.04 8.62
C LYS A 7 5.79 -0.03 7.29
N GLY A 8 6.50 0.28 6.21
CA GLY A 8 5.98 0.27 4.84
C GLY A 8 6.70 -0.72 3.92
N TYR A 9 5.98 -1.20 2.92
CA TYR A 9 6.45 -2.08 1.86
C TYR A 9 6.29 -1.41 0.51
N TRP A 10 7.36 -1.42 -0.29
CA TRP A 10 7.33 -0.97 -1.67
C TRP A 10 7.42 -2.16 -2.59
N ILE A 11 6.46 -2.24 -3.50
CA ILE A 11 6.29 -3.35 -4.43
C ILE A 11 6.36 -2.73 -5.83
N SER A 12 7.30 -3.21 -6.62
CA SER A 12 7.56 -2.72 -7.97
C SER A 12 7.73 -3.88 -8.94
N GLY A 13 7.43 -3.65 -10.21
CA GLY A 13 7.62 -4.63 -11.27
C GLY A 13 6.32 -5.32 -11.68
N SER A 14 6.34 -6.65 -11.72
CA SER A 14 5.25 -7.47 -12.27
C SER A 14 3.89 -7.24 -11.59
N PRO A 15 2.78 -7.54 -12.29
CA PRO A 15 1.46 -7.55 -11.68
C PRO A 15 1.45 -8.38 -10.40
N HIS A 16 0.82 -7.86 -9.36
CA HIS A 16 0.73 -8.49 -8.06
C HIS A 16 -0.69 -8.42 -7.52
N ALA A 17 -1.05 -9.42 -6.72
CA ALA A 17 -2.33 -9.49 -6.05
C ALA A 17 -2.18 -9.17 -4.57
N PHE A 18 -3.13 -8.40 -4.04
CA PHE A 18 -3.28 -8.16 -2.61
C PHE A 18 -4.51 -8.89 -2.08
N PHE A 19 -4.36 -9.50 -0.92
CA PHE A 19 -5.45 -10.11 -0.18
C PHE A 19 -5.42 -9.54 1.24
N PHE A 20 -6.55 -9.04 1.70
CA PHE A 20 -6.71 -8.59 3.07
C PHE A 20 -7.55 -9.59 3.84
N THR A 21 -7.25 -9.74 5.12
CA THR A 21 -8.14 -10.43 6.06
C THR A 21 -8.71 -9.38 6.99
N ASP A 22 -10.03 -9.37 7.13
CA ASP A 22 -10.66 -8.52 8.15
C ASP A 22 -10.45 -9.10 9.55
N ALA A 23 -10.87 -8.36 10.58
CA ALA A 23 -10.69 -8.78 11.98
C ALA A 23 -11.34 -10.13 12.34
N ASN A 24 -12.26 -10.63 11.51
CA ASN A 24 -12.90 -11.93 11.69
C ASN A 24 -12.23 -13.05 10.85
N GLY A 25 -11.13 -12.73 10.17
CA GLY A 25 -10.40 -13.66 9.31
C GLY A 25 -11.03 -13.87 7.93
N ASN A 26 -12.02 -13.08 7.54
CA ASN A 26 -12.60 -13.20 6.21
C ASN A 26 -11.68 -12.55 5.17
N PHE A 27 -11.43 -13.28 4.07
CA PHE A 27 -10.75 -12.71 2.93
C PHE A 27 -11.60 -11.63 2.28
N ARG A 28 -10.96 -10.49 2.01
CA ARG A 28 -11.49 -9.43 1.15
C ARG A 28 -10.74 -9.47 -0.16
N ASP A 29 -11.45 -9.85 -1.21
CA ASP A 29 -11.00 -9.76 -2.58
C ASP A 29 -11.33 -8.38 -3.12
N GLU A 30 -10.31 -7.61 -3.49
CA GLU A 30 -10.49 -6.41 -4.28
C GLU A 30 -10.31 -6.73 -5.76
N THR A 31 -11.15 -6.15 -6.62
CA THR A 31 -10.88 -6.17 -8.06
C THR A 31 -9.73 -5.22 -8.35
N LEU A 32 -8.52 -5.77 -8.41
CA LEU A 32 -7.29 -5.03 -8.69
C LEU A 32 -7.29 -4.63 -10.17
N ARG A 33 -7.58 -3.35 -10.44
CA ARG A 33 -7.64 -2.79 -11.80
C ARG A 33 -6.27 -2.38 -12.33
N LEU A 34 -5.38 -2.06 -11.40
CA LEU A 34 -4.01 -1.64 -11.63
C LEU A 34 -3.17 -2.61 -10.81
N ALA A 35 -2.05 -3.03 -11.38
CA ALA A 35 -1.07 -3.83 -10.68
C ALA A 35 0.27 -3.17 -11.01
N THR A 36 0.48 -1.98 -10.45
CA THR A 36 1.62 -1.11 -10.73
C THR A 36 2.42 -0.86 -9.47
N ASN A 37 3.47 -0.03 -9.56
CA ASN A 37 4.23 0.40 -8.39
C ASN A 37 3.31 0.81 -7.23
N THR A 38 3.51 0.16 -6.09
CA THR A 38 2.62 0.27 -4.93
C THR A 38 3.43 0.46 -3.64
N LEU A 39 3.03 1.45 -2.84
CA LEU A 39 3.43 1.60 -1.44
C LEU A 39 2.26 1.17 -0.56
N ILE A 40 2.52 0.29 0.40
CA ILE A 40 1.56 -0.11 1.43
C ILE A 40 2.16 0.05 2.83
N PHE A 41 1.41 0.63 3.75
CA PHE A 41 1.81 0.78 5.15
C PHE A 41 0.58 0.75 6.07
N ASP A 42 0.81 0.34 7.32
CA ASP A 42 -0.17 0.47 8.39
C ASP A 42 -0.01 1.83 9.06
N ASP A 43 -1.09 2.57 9.22
CA ASP A 43 -1.17 3.76 10.05
C ASP A 43 -2.22 3.52 11.14
N ASN A 44 -1.75 3.09 12.31
CA ASN A 44 -2.56 2.84 13.49
C ASN A 44 -3.81 1.97 13.25
N GLY A 45 -3.64 0.88 12.49
CA GLY A 45 -4.73 -0.05 12.13
C GLY A 45 -5.44 0.27 10.81
N THR A 46 -5.10 1.38 10.16
CA THR A 46 -5.58 1.69 8.80
C THR A 46 -4.52 1.27 7.79
N ILE A 47 -4.85 0.32 6.92
CA ILE A 47 -3.96 -0.07 5.83
C ILE A 47 -4.14 0.90 4.67
N ILE A 48 -3.08 1.66 4.37
CA ILE A 48 -3.05 2.63 3.27
C ILE A 48 -2.29 2.03 2.09
N ARG A 49 -2.91 2.06 0.90
CA ARG A 49 -2.29 1.66 -0.37
C ARG A 49 -2.22 2.87 -1.31
N ILE A 50 -1.01 3.22 -1.76
CA ILE A 50 -0.76 4.23 -2.79
C ILE A 50 -0.23 3.51 -4.01
N GLU A 51 -0.98 3.58 -5.10
CA GLU A 51 -0.72 2.83 -6.33
C GLU A 51 -0.80 3.74 -7.56
N GLY A 52 0.14 3.58 -8.49
CA GLY A 52 0.15 4.30 -9.76
C GLY A 52 1.46 4.19 -10.53
N ASP A 53 1.57 4.94 -11.63
CA ASP A 53 2.85 5.17 -12.32
C ASP A 53 3.69 6.17 -11.53
N LEU A 54 4.17 5.71 -10.37
CA LEU A 54 4.89 6.51 -9.39
C LEU A 54 6.26 5.91 -9.16
N THR A 55 7.24 6.79 -8.97
CA THR A 55 8.50 6.41 -8.32
C THR A 55 8.27 6.18 -6.83
N LYS A 56 9.16 5.41 -6.20
CA LYS A 56 9.18 5.23 -4.75
C LYS A 56 9.24 6.57 -3.99
N ALA A 57 9.96 7.56 -4.52
CA ALA A 57 10.09 8.87 -3.90
C ALA A 57 8.76 9.63 -3.90
N GLN A 58 8.04 9.65 -5.02
CA GLN A 58 6.72 10.29 -5.12
C GLN A 58 5.69 9.60 -4.22
N ALA A 59 5.71 8.27 -4.15
CA ALA A 59 4.81 7.55 -3.25
C ALA A 59 5.09 7.88 -1.78
N LEU A 60 6.36 8.03 -1.40
CA LEU A 60 6.74 8.45 -0.05
C LEU A 60 6.30 9.90 0.24
N GLU A 61 6.46 10.81 -0.71
CA GLU A 61 6.01 12.20 -0.58
C GLU A 61 4.51 12.27 -0.29
N ILE A 62 3.69 11.57 -1.10
CA ILE A 62 2.24 11.45 -0.88
C ILE A 62 1.97 10.88 0.51
N ALA A 63 2.62 9.76 0.86
CA ALA A 63 2.39 9.11 2.14
C ALA A 63 2.72 10.02 3.34
N THR A 64 3.78 10.82 3.25
CA THR A 64 4.15 11.78 4.30
C THR A 64 3.22 13.00 4.38
N SER A 65 2.45 13.28 3.32
CA SER A 65 1.45 14.35 3.30
C SER A 65 0.10 13.97 3.92
N LEU A 66 -0.17 12.67 4.10
CA LEU A 66 -1.36 12.19 4.78
C LEU A 66 -1.20 12.50 6.28
N SER A 67 -2.07 13.37 6.79
CA SER A 67 -2.11 13.84 8.18
C SER A 67 -3.35 13.33 8.88
#